data_AF-A0A2E5RY70-F1
#
_entry.id   AF-A0A2E5RY70-F1
#
_cell.length_a   1.000
_cell.length_b   1.000
_cell.length_c   1.000
_cell.angle_alpha   90.00
_cell.angle_beta   90.00
_cell.angle_gamma   90.00
#
_symmetry.space_group_name_H-M   'P 1'
#
loop_
_entity.id
_entity.type
_entity.pdbx_description
1 polymer ?
#
loop_
_entity_poly.entity_id
_entity_poly.type
_entity_poly.pdbx_seq_one_letter_code
_entity_poly.pdbx_strand_id
1 'polypeptide(L)'
;MIHPLSEINTIANFFHELVLHSRARGMHAAHEVIRSQVQEGHLQQGLTLAADGNHPSIVARYLKETLPHSWEHDQVIRLRRAVELWQLGRAVEEIMECFSNPSKGTDLTDAPAS
;
A
#
# COMPACT_ATOMS: atom_id res chain seq x y z
N MET A 1 -5.02 -7.47 10.69
CA MET A 1 -6.05 -6.55 10.15
C MET A 1 -5.48 -5.15 10.12
N ILE A 2 -5.79 -4.37 9.08
CA ILE A 2 -5.28 -3.02 8.84
C ILE A 2 -6.16 -1.98 9.53
N HIS A 3 -5.51 -1.21 10.40
CA HIS A 3 -6.03 -0.07 11.13
C HIS A 3 -4.95 1.02 11.19
N PRO A 4 -5.24 2.25 11.65
CA PRO A 4 -4.28 3.36 11.57
C PRO A 4 -2.94 3.18 12.31
N LEU A 5 -2.91 2.29 13.31
CA LEU A 5 -1.72 1.96 14.09
C LEU A 5 -1.07 0.65 13.65
N SER A 6 -1.48 0.09 12.50
CA SER A 6 -0.91 -1.16 12.01
C SER A 6 0.56 -1.01 11.68
N GLU A 7 1.34 -2.03 12.05
CA GLU A 7 2.74 -2.09 11.69
C GLU A 7 2.92 -2.16 10.18
N ILE A 8 4.01 -1.58 9.68
CA ILE A 8 4.33 -1.55 8.24
C ILE A 8 4.38 -2.94 7.62
N ASN A 9 4.85 -3.95 8.37
CA ASN A 9 4.87 -5.35 7.93
C ASN A 9 3.45 -5.93 7.75
N THR A 10 2.50 -5.52 8.59
CA THR A 10 1.09 -5.95 8.46
C THR A 10 0.51 -5.38 7.17
N ILE A 11 0.79 -4.10 6.87
CA ILE A 11 0.36 -3.44 5.64
C ILE A 11 0.99 -4.10 4.41
N ALA A 12 2.30 -4.39 4.46
CA ALA A 12 3.02 -5.07 3.38
C ALA A 12 2.42 -6.45 3.07
N ASN A 13 2.20 -7.28 4.10
CA ASN A 13 1.60 -8.60 3.94
C ASN A 13 0.21 -8.53 3.31
N PHE A 14 -0.61 -7.56 3.74
CA PHE A 14 -1.91 -7.31 3.12
C PHE A 14 -1.79 -7.02 1.61
N PHE A 15 -0.88 -6.13 1.19
CA PHE A 15 -0.70 -5.81 -0.22
C PHE A 15 -0.16 -7.00 -1.02
N HIS A 16 0.73 -7.81 -0.43
CA HIS A 16 1.21 -9.03 -1.06
C HIS A 16 0.05 -9.99 -1.36
N GLU A 17 -0.82 -10.24 -0.37
CA GLU A 17 -2.01 -11.07 -0.55
C GLU A 17 -2.99 -10.49 -1.57
N LEU A 18 -3.28 -9.19 -1.47
CA LEU A 18 -4.16 -8.47 -2.39
C LEU A 18 -3.72 -8.63 -3.85
N VAL A 19 -2.43 -8.43 -4.13
CA VAL A 19 -1.88 -8.53 -5.49
C VAL A 19 -1.97 -9.97 -6.01
N LEU A 20 -1.58 -10.96 -5.21
CA LEU A 20 -1.65 -12.36 -5.61
C LEU A 20 -3.09 -12.81 -5.91
N HIS A 21 -4.03 -12.43 -5.05
CA HIS A 21 -5.43 -12.82 -5.19
C HIS A 21 -6.10 -12.12 -6.36
N SER A 22 -5.89 -10.80 -6.49
CA SER A 22 -6.45 -10.01 -7.60
C SER A 22 -5.94 -10.47 -8.96
N ARG A 23 -4.67 -10.91 -9.06
CA ARG A 23 -4.10 -11.48 -10.29
C ARG A 23 -4.62 -12.87 -10.62
N ALA A 24 -4.75 -13.74 -9.61
CA ALA A 24 -5.17 -15.12 -9.85
C ALA A 24 -6.67 -15.24 -10.15
N ARG A 25 -7.51 -14.36 -9.58
CA ARG A 25 -8.97 -14.52 -9.56
C ARG A 25 -9.75 -13.28 -9.99
N GLY A 26 -9.05 -12.22 -10.41
CA GLY A 26 -9.65 -10.96 -10.82
C GLY A 26 -10.06 -10.05 -9.65
N MET A 27 -10.64 -8.90 -9.97
CA MET A 27 -10.92 -7.84 -8.99
C MET A 27 -12.01 -8.20 -7.97
N HIS A 28 -12.89 -9.17 -8.27
CA HIS A 28 -13.86 -9.66 -7.27
C HIS A 28 -13.17 -10.24 -6.03
N ALA A 29 -12.05 -10.95 -6.22
CA ALA A 29 -11.26 -11.47 -5.11
C ALA A 29 -10.53 -10.36 -4.33
N ALA A 30 -10.21 -9.22 -4.97
CA ALA A 30 -9.65 -8.07 -4.28
C ALA A 30 -10.65 -7.52 -3.25
N HIS A 31 -11.94 -7.42 -3.59
CA HIS A 31 -12.96 -6.96 -2.65
C HIS A 31 -13.09 -7.86 -1.41
N GLU A 32 -12.95 -9.17 -1.57
CA GLU A 32 -12.99 -10.13 -0.46
C GLU A 32 -11.80 -9.93 0.49
N VAL A 33 -10.59 -9.79 -0.06
CA VAL A 33 -9.36 -9.52 0.72
C VAL A 33 -9.49 -8.17 1.45
N ILE A 34 -9.94 -7.12 0.76
CA ILE A 34 -10.13 -5.79 1.35
C ILE A 34 -11.12 -5.87 2.52
N ARG A 35 -12.29 -6.48 2.31
CA ARG A 35 -13.34 -6.57 3.34
C ARG A 35 -12.93 -7.40 4.57
N SER A 36 -12.13 -8.44 4.36
CA SER A 36 -11.71 -9.33 5.46
C SER A 36 -10.55 -8.78 6.28
N GLN A 37 -9.72 -7.91 5.71
CA GLN A 37 -8.47 -7.50 6.34
C GLN A 37 -8.40 -6.02 6.70
N VAL A 38 -9.21 -5.14 6.11
CA VAL A 38 -9.16 -3.69 6.37
C VAL A 38 -10.33 -3.27 7.25
N GLN A 39 -10.01 -2.79 8.46
CA GLN A 39 -11.02 -2.28 9.40
C GLN A 39 -11.15 -0.76 9.37
N GLU A 40 -10.13 -0.05 8.87
CA GLU A 40 -10.19 1.39 8.72
C GLU A 40 -11.09 1.74 7.53
N GLY A 41 -12.22 2.39 7.81
CA GLY A 41 -13.29 2.59 6.83
C GLY A 41 -12.88 3.43 5.62
N HIS A 42 -12.05 4.46 5.82
CA HIS A 42 -11.58 5.29 4.70
C HIS A 42 -10.60 4.52 3.81
N LEU A 43 -9.65 3.81 4.38
CA LEU A 43 -8.71 2.97 3.63
C LEU A 43 -9.47 1.87 2.88
N GLN A 44 -10.43 1.21 3.52
CA GLN A 44 -11.28 0.20 2.90
C GLN A 44 -12.04 0.78 1.69
N GLN A 45 -12.62 1.98 1.84
CA GLN A 45 -13.32 2.66 0.76
C GLN A 45 -12.38 3.04 -0.38
N GLY A 46 -11.19 3.58 -0.08
CA GLY A 46 -10.21 3.95 -1.10
C GLY A 46 -9.69 2.75 -1.90
N LEU A 47 -9.44 1.62 -1.23
CA LEU A 47 -9.07 0.36 -1.89
C LEU A 47 -10.21 -0.22 -2.74
N THR A 48 -11.45 -0.07 -2.28
CA THR A 48 -12.65 -0.48 -3.05
C THR A 48 -12.78 0.36 -4.31
N LEU A 49 -12.62 1.69 -4.22
CA LEU A 49 -12.61 2.57 -5.39
C LEU A 49 -11.52 2.17 -6.40
N ALA A 50 -10.35 1.77 -5.91
CA ALA A 50 -9.29 1.27 -6.77
C ALA A 50 -9.66 -0.05 -7.47
N ALA A 51 -10.25 -1.00 -6.74
CA ALA A 51 -10.74 -2.27 -7.30
C ALA A 51 -11.84 -2.08 -8.35
N ASP A 52 -12.71 -1.08 -8.15
CA ASP A 52 -13.77 -0.69 -9.08
C ASP A 52 -13.25 -0.02 -10.37
N GLY A 53 -11.94 0.21 -10.49
CA GLY A 53 -11.31 0.78 -11.68
C GLY A 53 -11.35 2.31 -11.74
N ASN A 54 -11.54 3.01 -10.61
CA ASN A 54 -11.43 4.46 -10.58
C ASN A 54 -9.99 4.90 -10.90
N HIS A 55 -9.86 6.06 -11.54
CA HIS A 55 -8.55 6.57 -11.95
C HIS A 55 -7.62 6.76 -10.73
N PRO A 56 -6.32 6.39 -10.81
CA PRO A 56 -5.40 6.46 -9.66
C PRO A 56 -5.32 7.84 -9.01
N SER A 57 -5.41 8.93 -9.78
CA SER A 57 -5.42 10.29 -9.20
C SER A 57 -6.63 10.57 -8.31
N ILE A 58 -7.80 10.00 -8.62
CA ILE A 58 -9.03 10.14 -7.83
C ILE A 58 -8.86 9.40 -6.51
N VAL A 59 -8.39 8.15 -6.57
CA VAL A 59 -8.14 7.33 -5.38
C VAL A 59 -7.05 7.96 -4.50
N ALA A 60 -5.95 8.41 -5.10
CA ALA A 60 -4.85 9.05 -4.39
C ALA A 60 -5.28 10.36 -3.72
N ARG A 61 -6.21 11.12 -4.32
CA ARG A 61 -6.79 12.32 -3.71
C ARG A 61 -7.69 11.94 -2.54
N TYR A 62 -8.60 10.98 -2.72
CA TYR A 62 -9.48 10.50 -1.66
C TYR A 62 -8.70 10.06 -0.42
N LEU A 63 -7.69 9.21 -0.58
CA LEU A 63 -6.86 8.71 0.52
C LEU A 63 -6.08 9.85 1.22
N LYS A 64 -5.59 10.82 0.47
CA LYS A 64 -4.88 12.00 1.02
C LYS A 64 -5.80 12.83 1.91
N GLU A 65 -7.04 13.05 1.48
CA GLU A 65 -8.00 13.91 2.19
C GLU A 65 -8.62 13.22 3.40
N THR A 66 -8.71 11.89 3.41
CA THR A 66 -9.47 11.12 4.42
C THR A 66 -8.64 10.40 5.48
N LEU A 67 -7.40 10.01 5.21
CA LEU A 67 -6.52 9.34 6.18
C LEU A 67 -5.72 10.22 7.19
N PRO A 68 -5.79 11.57 7.28
CA PRO A 68 -4.67 12.32 7.87
C PRO A 68 -4.60 12.43 9.41
N HIS A 69 -5.55 11.92 10.20
CA HIS A 69 -5.59 12.21 11.66
C HIS A 69 -5.03 11.11 12.55
N SER A 70 -5.08 9.86 12.08
CA SER A 70 -4.68 8.68 12.86
C SER A 70 -3.52 7.90 12.21
N TRP A 71 -3.09 8.32 11.03
CA TRP A 71 -2.04 7.70 10.25
C TRP A 71 -0.79 8.58 10.24
N GLU A 72 0.37 7.94 10.33
CA GLU A 72 1.65 8.62 10.11
C GLU A 72 1.76 9.09 8.66
N HIS A 73 2.31 10.30 8.46
CA HIS A 73 2.39 10.92 7.13
C HIS A 73 3.14 10.04 6.10
N ASP A 74 4.25 9.43 6.53
CA ASP A 74 5.03 8.49 5.70
C ASP A 74 4.23 7.26 5.30
N GLN A 75 3.42 6.70 6.21
CA GLN A 75 2.55 5.56 5.89
C GLN A 75 1.50 5.92 4.85
N VAL A 76 0.90 7.11 4.93
CA VAL A 76 -0.07 7.59 3.93
C VAL A 76 0.58 7.70 2.55
N ILE A 77 1.82 8.19 2.47
CA ILE A 77 2.57 8.29 1.20
C ILE A 77 2.80 6.89 0.61
N ARG A 78 3.31 5.95 1.42
CA ARG A 78 3.60 4.57 1.00
C ARG A 78 2.35 3.84 0.54
N LEU A 79 1.25 3.98 1.29
CA LEU A 79 -0.05 3.41 0.93
C LEU A 79 -0.54 3.93 -0.41
N ARG A 80 -0.52 5.25 -0.63
CA ARG A 80 -0.97 5.86 -1.88
C ARG A 80 -0.15 5.34 -3.06
N ARG A 81 1.17 5.21 -2.90
CA ARG A 81 2.05 4.68 -3.94
C ARG A 81 1.77 3.20 -4.22
N ALA A 82 1.60 2.37 -3.18
CA ALA A 82 1.30 0.96 -3.35
C ALA A 82 -0.05 0.72 -4.05
N VAL A 83 -1.08 1.52 -3.72
CA VAL A 83 -2.38 1.48 -4.42
C VAL A 83 -2.23 1.83 -5.90
N GLU A 84 -1.51 2.91 -6.21
CA GLU A 84 -1.27 3.32 -7.59
C GLU A 84 -0.55 2.22 -8.39
N LEU A 85 0.53 1.65 -7.85
CA LEU A 85 1.28 0.58 -8.51
C LEU A 85 0.42 -0.68 -8.73
N TRP A 86 -0.40 -1.04 -7.74
CA TRP A 86 -1.35 -2.14 -7.86
C TRP A 86 -2.37 -1.89 -8.99
N GLN A 87 -2.97 -0.70 -9.06
CA GLN A 87 -3.92 -0.33 -10.11
C GLN A 87 -3.29 -0.34 -11.50
N LEU A 88 -2.01 0.04 -11.61
CA LEU A 88 -1.24 -0.02 -12.85
C LEU A 88 -0.78 -1.44 -13.22
N GLY A 89 -1.11 -2.45 -12.40
CA GLY A 89 -0.75 -3.85 -12.65
C GLY A 89 0.74 -4.15 -12.47
N ARG A 90 1.49 -3.28 -11.78
CA ARG A 90 2.96 -3.39 -11.59
C ARG A 90 3.34 -4.63 -10.80
N ALA A 91 4.60 -5.05 -10.93
CA ALA A 91 5.12 -6.26 -10.29
C ALA A 91 4.92 -6.22 -8.76
N VAL A 92 4.77 -7.39 -8.14
CA VAL A 92 4.50 -7.45 -6.69
C VAL A 92 5.69 -6.90 -5.91
N GLU A 93 6.89 -7.13 -6.41
CA GLU A 93 8.17 -6.64 -5.89
C GLU A 93 8.19 -5.10 -5.83
N GLU A 94 7.80 -4.43 -6.91
CA GLU A 94 7.70 -2.96 -6.97
C GLU A 94 6.69 -2.40 -5.97
N ILE A 95 5.58 -3.12 -5.76
CA ILE A 95 4.58 -2.73 -4.77
C ILE A 95 5.14 -2.91 -3.34
N MET A 96 5.89 -3.98 -3.09
CA MET A 96 6.51 -4.26 -1.79
C MET A 96 7.60 -3.25 -1.43
N GLU A 97 8.32 -2.70 -2.41
CA GLU A 97 9.32 -1.65 -2.19
C GLU A 97 8.74 -0.41 -1.48
N CYS A 98 7.43 -0.14 -1.62
CA CYS A 98 6.77 0.95 -0.90
C CYS A 98 6.85 0.77 0.63
N PHE A 99 6.93 -0.47 1.11
CA PHE A 99 6.92 -0.81 2.53
C PHE A 99 8.30 -1.15 3.08
N SER A 100 9.31 -1.22 2.22
CA SER A 100 10.71 -1.41 2.62
C SER A 100 11.24 -0.15 3.32
N ASN A 101 12.02 -0.32 4.39
CA ASN A 101 12.70 0.82 5.01
C ASN A 101 13.69 1.44 4.00
N PRO A 102 13.74 2.78 3.86
CA PRO A 102 14.78 3.45 3.08
C PRO A 102 16.19 3.23 3.67
N SER A 103 16.28 2.74 4.91
CA SER A 103 17.50 2.50 5.67
C SER A 103 18.17 1.16 5.29
N LYS A 104 18.68 1.03 4.06
CA LYS A 104 19.78 0.12 3.70
C LYS A 104 20.41 0.47 2.35
N GLY A 105 20.49 1.77 2.06
CA GLY A 105 21.07 2.29 0.82
C GLY A 105 21.97 3.49 1.08
N THR A 106 22.73 3.48 2.17
CA THR A 106 23.84 4.42 2.45
C THR A 106 24.62 3.91 3.65
N ASP A 107 25.35 2.81 3.44
CA ASP A 107 26.59 2.54 4.19
C ASP A 107 27.72 2.65 3.17
N LEU A 108 27.88 3.86 2.63
CA LEU A 108 29.01 4.29 1.83
C LEU A 108 29.58 5.52 2.53
N THR A 109 30.13 5.33 3.72
CA THR A 109 31.00 6.31 4.36
C THR A 109 32.18 5.59 4.99
N ASP A 110 33.33 5.84 4.37
CA ASP A 110 34.68 5.85 4.92
C ASP A 110 35.24 4.59 5.60
N ALA A 111 36.05 3.86 4.83
CA ALA A 111 37.30 3.32 5.35
C ALA A 111 38.46 4.08 4.66
N PRO A 112 39.33 4.79 5.41
CA PRO A 112 40.44 5.53 4.82
C PRO A 112 41.49 4.55 4.28
N ALA A 113 42.06 4.90 3.12
CA ALA A 113 43.25 4.25 2.60
C ALA A 113 44.38 4.34 3.65
N SER A 114 44.92 3.19 4.03
CA SER A 114 46.21 3.07 4.74
C SER A 114 47.22 2.42 3.80
#